data_AF-A0A060BZ21-F1
#
_entry.id   AF-A0A060BZ21-F1
#
_cell.length_a   1.000
_cell.length_b   1.000
_cell.length_c   1.000
_cell.angle_alpha   90.00
_cell.angle_beta   90.00
_cell.angle_gamma   90.00
#
_symmetry.space_group_name_H-M   'P 1'
#
loop_
_entity.id
_entity.type
_entity.pdbx_description
1 polymer ?
#
loop_
_entity_poly.entity_id
_entity_poly.type
_entity_poly.pdbx_seq_one_letter_code
_entity_poly.pdbx_strand_id
1 'polypeptide(L)'
;AEAEFHAGWYALEFLGDPTTARKHFLEIERVSQMPLSQSRAEYWLGRAAERAGDRNTAIAHYKNAGKFPTTFYGQIALSRLGVKQLPIAPEPRIDNAAKQRFESNELIQVVNKLDSLNRGDRNSMFLRALADRLTDPAEIALLCEMAEEEGGHAFALQLGKQAS
;
A
#
# COMPACT_ATOMS: atom_id res chain seq x y z
N ALA A 1 15.03 5.80 -7.15
CA ALA A 1 13.76 5.27 -7.69
C ALA A 1 13.30 6.01 -8.95
N GLU A 2 13.04 7.33 -8.92
CA GLU A 2 12.55 8.03 -10.13
C GLU A 2 13.54 8.05 -11.30
N ALA A 3 14.83 8.29 -11.04
CA ALA A 3 15.86 8.23 -12.08
C ALA A 3 15.92 6.84 -12.75
N GLU A 4 15.91 5.78 -11.95
CA GLU A 4 15.83 4.39 -12.43
C GLU A 4 14.56 4.14 -13.25
N PHE A 5 13.41 4.66 -12.80
CA PHE A 5 12.17 4.52 -13.52
C PHE A 5 12.26 5.11 -14.93
N HIS A 6 12.71 6.37 -15.03
CA HIS A 6 12.83 7.02 -16.31
C HIS A 6 13.87 6.35 -17.21
N ALA A 7 15.04 5.98 -16.68
CA ALA A 7 16.07 5.28 -17.45
C ALA A 7 15.55 3.95 -18.02
N GLY A 8 14.86 3.16 -17.18
CA GLY A 8 14.27 1.90 -17.61
C GLY A 8 13.13 2.09 -18.62
N TRP A 9 12.28 3.08 -18.41
CA TRP A 9 11.17 3.39 -19.31
C TRP A 9 11.65 3.85 -20.69
N TYR A 10 12.65 4.71 -20.76
CA TYR A 10 13.27 5.12 -22.03
C TYR A 10 13.92 3.93 -22.75
N ALA A 11 14.69 3.12 -22.01
CA ALA A 11 15.30 1.91 -22.57
C ALA A 11 14.25 0.97 -23.18
N LEU A 12 13.11 0.78 -22.52
CA LEU A 12 12.08 -0.14 -22.98
C LEU A 12 11.23 0.41 -24.14
N GLU A 13 10.63 1.58 -23.95
CA GLU A 13 9.58 2.10 -24.86
C GLU A 13 10.17 2.85 -26.06
N PHE A 14 11.36 3.44 -25.94
CA PHE A 14 11.97 4.24 -27.00
C PHE A 14 13.16 3.54 -27.67
N LEU A 15 14.00 2.87 -26.88
CA LEU A 15 15.19 2.18 -27.41
C LEU A 15 14.92 0.71 -27.76
N GLY A 16 13.82 0.13 -27.28
CA GLY A 16 13.50 -1.27 -27.50
C GLY A 16 14.51 -2.23 -26.86
N ASP A 17 15.19 -1.80 -25.81
CA ASP A 17 16.19 -2.58 -25.06
C ASP A 17 15.59 -3.09 -23.74
N PRO A 18 14.93 -4.26 -23.75
CA PRO A 18 14.35 -4.83 -22.53
C PRO A 18 15.41 -5.27 -21.51
N THR A 19 16.64 -5.55 -21.95
CA THR A 19 17.71 -6.01 -21.06
C THR A 19 18.18 -4.89 -20.16
N THR A 20 18.43 -3.70 -20.73
CA THR A 20 18.80 -2.51 -19.96
C THR A 20 17.63 -2.04 -19.11
N ALA A 21 16.42 -2.02 -19.66
CA ALA A 21 15.22 -1.65 -18.92
C ALA A 21 15.02 -2.49 -17.64
N ARG A 22 15.18 -3.82 -17.76
CA ARG A 22 15.07 -4.75 -16.63
C ARG A 22 16.03 -4.40 -15.49
N LYS A 23 17.28 -4.02 -15.79
CA LYS A 23 18.27 -3.67 -14.75
C LYS A 23 17.79 -2.49 -13.91
N HIS A 24 17.27 -1.46 -14.56
CA HIS A 24 16.75 -0.28 -13.89
C HIS A 24 15.50 -0.59 -13.05
N PHE A 25 14.56 -1.36 -13.59
CA PHE A 25 13.36 -1.72 -12.83
C PHE A 25 13.65 -2.65 -11.64
N LEU A 26 14.63 -3.56 -11.76
CA LEU A 26 15.10 -4.37 -10.63
C LEU A 26 15.68 -3.51 -9.51
N GLU A 27 16.39 -2.43 -9.85
CA GLU A 27 16.92 -1.54 -8.82
C GLU A 27 15.80 -0.82 -8.06
N ILE A 28 14.71 -0.45 -8.73
CA ILE A 28 13.51 0.10 -8.06
C ILE A 28 12.90 -0.94 -7.12
N GLU A 29 12.72 -2.17 -7.58
CA GLU A 29 12.17 -3.27 -6.79
C GLU A 29 13.02 -3.51 -5.52
N ARG A 30 14.35 -3.56 -5.68
CA ARG A 30 15.31 -3.77 -4.58
C ARG A 30 15.27 -2.69 -3.50
N VAL A 31 15.09 -1.42 -3.85
CA VAL A 31 15.16 -0.30 -2.90
C VAL A 31 13.81 0.19 -2.39
N SER A 32 12.70 -0.25 -2.99
CA SER A 32 11.37 0.26 -2.67
C SER A 32 10.69 -0.55 -1.57
N GLN A 33 10.28 0.13 -0.50
CA GLN A 33 9.48 -0.46 0.57
C GLN A 33 7.98 -0.10 0.47
N MET A 34 7.62 0.84 -0.42
CA MET A 34 6.25 1.31 -0.55
C MET A 34 5.47 0.48 -1.58
N PRO A 35 4.21 0.08 -1.29
CA PRO A 35 3.36 -0.71 -2.19
C PRO A 35 3.25 -0.14 -3.61
N LEU A 36 3.08 1.18 -3.72
CA LEU A 36 2.98 1.88 -5.01
C LEU A 36 4.24 1.70 -5.86
N SER A 37 5.41 1.84 -5.25
CA SER A 37 6.70 1.74 -5.94
C SER A 37 7.03 0.29 -6.29
N GLN A 38 6.73 -0.66 -5.40
CA GLN A 38 6.90 -2.10 -5.67
C GLN A 38 6.00 -2.56 -6.82
N SER A 39 4.71 -2.21 -6.78
CA SER A 39 3.78 -2.54 -7.85
C SER A 39 4.20 -1.96 -9.21
N ARG A 40 4.69 -0.72 -9.22
CA ARG A 40 5.27 -0.10 -10.43
C ARG A 40 6.46 -0.89 -10.97
N ALA A 41 7.42 -1.22 -10.10
CA ALA A 41 8.62 -1.96 -10.52
C ALA A 41 8.25 -3.32 -11.10
N GLU A 42 7.42 -4.08 -10.41
CA GLU A 42 6.95 -5.40 -10.84
C GLU A 42 6.19 -5.32 -12.18
N TYR A 43 5.28 -4.37 -12.36
CA TYR A 43 4.57 -4.22 -13.65
C TYR A 43 5.55 -3.99 -14.81
N TRP A 44 6.53 -3.10 -14.62
CA TRP A 44 7.48 -2.75 -15.67
C TRP A 44 8.53 -3.84 -15.91
N LEU A 45 8.90 -4.62 -14.90
CA LEU A 45 9.65 -5.87 -15.08
C LEU A 45 8.87 -6.88 -15.93
N GLY A 46 7.56 -6.99 -15.71
CA GLY A 46 6.67 -7.80 -16.54
C GLY A 46 6.64 -7.32 -18.00
N ARG A 47 6.56 -6.01 -18.24
CA ARG A 47 6.62 -5.41 -19.58
C ARG A 47 7.97 -5.66 -20.26
N ALA A 48 9.08 -5.54 -19.53
CA ALA A 48 10.41 -5.82 -20.07
C ALA A 48 10.56 -7.29 -20.47
N ALA A 49 10.09 -8.22 -19.64
CA ALA A 49 10.07 -9.65 -19.95
C ALA A 49 9.17 -9.98 -21.17
N GLU A 50 7.99 -9.36 -21.25
CA GLU A 50 7.08 -9.49 -22.40
C GLU A 50 7.74 -9.03 -23.70
N ARG A 51 8.45 -7.89 -23.67
CA ARG A 51 9.20 -7.37 -24.82
C ARG A 51 10.39 -8.24 -25.21
N ALA A 52 10.98 -8.95 -24.25
CA ALA A 52 12.04 -9.94 -24.48
C ALA A 52 11.51 -11.32 -24.94
N GLY A 53 10.20 -11.52 -25.03
CA GLY A 53 9.59 -12.80 -25.41
C GLY A 53 9.48 -13.82 -24.28
N ASP A 54 9.86 -13.48 -23.05
CA ASP A 54 9.74 -14.36 -21.88
C ASP A 54 8.38 -14.17 -21.20
N ARG A 55 7.38 -14.86 -21.75
CA ARG A 55 5.99 -14.80 -21.27
C ARG A 55 5.85 -15.31 -19.83
N ASN A 56 6.63 -16.30 -19.42
CA ASN A 56 6.50 -16.89 -18.08
C ASN A 56 6.96 -15.92 -17.01
N THR A 57 8.12 -15.29 -17.23
CA THR A 57 8.62 -14.23 -16.34
C THR A 57 7.70 -13.01 -16.34
N ALA A 58 7.13 -12.64 -17.49
CA ALA A 58 6.16 -11.56 -17.56
C ALA A 58 4.93 -11.81 -16.67
N ILE A 59 4.35 -13.01 -16.75
CA ILE A 59 3.20 -13.43 -15.93
C ILE A 59 3.56 -13.42 -14.45
N ALA A 60 4.75 -13.88 -14.07
CA ALA A 60 5.19 -13.90 -12.68
C ALA A 60 5.24 -12.48 -12.08
N HIS A 61 5.85 -11.55 -12.82
CA HIS A 61 5.92 -10.14 -12.41
C HIS A 61 4.55 -9.46 -12.37
N TYR A 62 3.66 -9.70 -13.36
CA TYR A 62 2.30 -9.18 -13.29
C TYR A 62 1.52 -9.72 -12.08
N LYS A 63 1.72 -10.98 -11.70
CA LYS A 63 1.12 -11.55 -10.48
C LYS A 63 1.64 -10.85 -9.23
N ASN A 64 2.93 -10.56 -9.16
CA ASN A 64 3.50 -9.81 -8.04
C ASN A 64 2.98 -8.37 -7.98
N ALA A 65 2.93 -7.65 -9.10
CA ALA A 65 2.32 -6.32 -9.15
C ALA A 65 0.85 -6.35 -8.72
N GLY A 66 0.11 -7.39 -9.13
CA GLY A 66 -1.29 -7.62 -8.79
C GLY A 66 -1.57 -7.94 -7.32
N LYS A 67 -0.54 -8.21 -6.51
CA LYS A 67 -0.68 -8.27 -5.03
C LYS A 67 -1.03 -6.92 -4.42
N PHE A 68 -0.90 -5.83 -5.17
CA PHE A 68 -1.24 -4.47 -4.75
C PHE A 68 -2.44 -3.92 -5.56
N PRO A 69 -3.65 -4.51 -5.41
CA PRO A 69 -4.80 -4.25 -6.29
C PRO A 69 -5.36 -2.83 -6.21
N THR A 70 -5.05 -2.08 -5.15
CA THR A 70 -5.45 -0.68 -4.96
C THR A 70 -4.54 0.32 -5.68
N THR A 71 -3.39 -0.13 -6.21
CA THR A 71 -2.45 0.72 -6.95
C THR A 71 -2.74 0.69 -8.46
N PHE A 72 -2.45 1.78 -9.16
CA PHE A 72 -2.61 1.85 -10.62
C PHE A 72 -1.90 0.70 -11.35
N TYR A 73 -0.65 0.44 -11.00
CA TYR A 73 0.15 -0.61 -11.64
C TYR A 73 -0.34 -2.02 -11.32
N GLY A 74 -0.88 -2.25 -10.12
CA GLY A 74 -1.51 -3.51 -9.76
C GLY A 74 -2.78 -3.76 -10.57
N GLN A 75 -3.61 -2.74 -10.77
CA GLN A 75 -4.84 -2.85 -11.55
C GLN A 75 -4.56 -3.19 -13.02
N ILE A 76 -3.60 -2.51 -13.65
CA ILE A 76 -3.26 -2.81 -15.06
C ILE A 76 -2.52 -4.15 -15.21
N ALA A 77 -1.75 -4.58 -14.21
CA ALA A 77 -1.14 -5.91 -14.19
C ALA A 77 -2.21 -7.01 -14.10
N LEU A 78 -3.18 -6.86 -13.20
CA LEU A 78 -4.33 -7.76 -13.08
C LEU A 78 -5.17 -7.80 -14.36
N SER A 79 -5.40 -6.64 -14.99
CA SER A 79 -6.07 -6.55 -16.28
C SER A 79 -5.34 -7.35 -17.37
N ARG A 80 -4.01 -7.26 -17.44
CA ARG A 80 -3.18 -8.07 -18.36
C ARG A 80 -3.26 -9.58 -18.09
N LEU A 81 -3.49 -9.97 -16.84
CA LEU A 81 -3.73 -11.35 -16.45
C LEU A 81 -5.17 -11.82 -16.73
N GLY A 82 -6.04 -10.96 -17.26
CA GLY A 82 -7.44 -11.28 -17.56
C GLY A 82 -8.35 -11.24 -16.32
N VAL A 83 -7.88 -10.68 -15.21
CA VAL A 83 -8.68 -10.50 -14.00
C VAL A 83 -9.68 -9.36 -14.22
N LYS A 84 -10.98 -9.68 -14.16
CA LYS A 84 -12.07 -8.73 -14.44
C LYS A 84 -12.59 -8.00 -13.20
N GLN A 85 -12.40 -8.61 -12.03
CA GLN A 85 -12.83 -8.06 -10.75
C GLN A 85 -11.61 -7.94 -9.85
N LEU A 86 -11.38 -6.75 -9.32
CA LEU A 86 -10.24 -6.51 -8.44
C LEU A 86 -10.39 -7.33 -7.16
N PRO A 87 -9.35 -8.06 -6.72
CA PRO A 87 -9.37 -8.80 -5.48
C PRO A 87 -9.15 -7.85 -4.29
N ILE A 88 -10.14 -6.99 -4.04
CA ILE A 88 -10.14 -6.06 -2.92
C ILE A 88 -10.58 -6.82 -1.67
N ALA A 89 -9.81 -6.68 -0.58
CA ALA A 89 -10.19 -7.28 0.70
C ALA A 89 -11.54 -6.71 1.17
N PRO A 90 -12.41 -7.55 1.76
CA PRO A 90 -13.63 -7.04 2.37
C PRO A 90 -13.30 -6.11 3.54
N GLU A 91 -14.25 -5.23 3.89
CA GLU A 91 -14.12 -4.39 5.07
C GLU A 91 -13.88 -5.27 6.33
N PRO A 92 -12.92 -4.88 7.20
CA PRO A 92 -12.68 -5.59 8.43
C PRO A 92 -13.95 -5.66 9.28
N ARG A 93 -14.30 -6.86 9.74
CA ARG A 93 -15.40 -7.02 10.68
C ARG A 93 -14.92 -6.65 12.08
N ILE A 94 -15.45 -5.58 12.64
CA ILE A 94 -15.23 -5.21 14.04
C ILE A 94 -16.09 -6.12 14.92
N ASP A 95 -15.44 -6.90 15.78
CA ASP A 95 -16.10 -7.70 16.82
C ASP A 95 -15.92 -7.09 18.21
N ASN A 96 -16.70 -7.57 19.18
CA ASN A 96 -16.64 -7.05 20.56
C ASN A 96 -15.26 -7.25 21.20
N ALA A 97 -14.52 -8.29 20.80
CA ALA A 97 -13.21 -8.58 21.37
C ALA A 97 -12.16 -7.59 20.86
N ALA A 98 -12.17 -7.26 19.57
CA ALA A 98 -11.33 -6.23 18.95
C ALA A 98 -11.62 -4.86 19.54
N LYS A 99 -12.90 -4.52 19.69
CA LYS A 99 -13.31 -3.26 20.35
C LYS A 99 -12.76 -3.16 21.78
N GLN A 100 -12.89 -4.24 22.56
CA GLN A 100 -12.38 -4.26 23.93
C GLN A 100 -10.84 -4.15 23.99
N ARG A 101 -10.11 -4.81 23.09
CA ARG A 101 -8.65 -4.69 22.99
C ARG A 101 -8.25 -3.25 22.63
N PHE A 102 -8.89 -2.66 21.63
CA PHE A 102 -8.66 -1.29 21.20
C PHE A 102 -8.89 -0.28 22.33
N GLU A 103 -10.04 -0.37 23.02
CA GLU A 103 -10.36 0.49 24.16
C GLU A 103 -9.44 0.29 25.38
N SER A 104 -8.88 -0.92 25.54
CA SER A 104 -7.92 -1.23 26.60
C SER A 104 -6.51 -0.69 26.33
N ASN A 105 -6.23 -0.22 25.10
CA ASN A 105 -4.93 0.30 24.74
C ASN A 105 -4.63 1.61 25.48
N GLU A 106 -3.48 1.68 26.14
CA GLU A 106 -3.06 2.85 26.92
C GLU A 106 -3.07 4.15 26.08
N LEU A 107 -2.66 4.08 24.80
CA LEU A 107 -2.66 5.24 23.92
C LEU A 107 -4.07 5.75 23.63
N ILE A 108 -5.04 4.84 23.45
CA ILE A 108 -6.45 5.21 23.28
C ILE A 108 -7.02 5.81 24.57
N GLN A 109 -6.66 5.26 25.73
CA GLN A 109 -7.07 5.83 27.02
C GLN A 109 -6.51 7.23 27.23
N VAL A 110 -5.27 7.49 26.82
CA VAL A 110 -4.65 8.82 26.87
C VAL A 110 -5.40 9.79 25.95
N VAL A 111 -5.70 9.38 24.72
CA VAL A 111 -6.45 10.19 23.75
C VAL A 111 -7.83 10.57 24.32
N ASN A 112 -8.62 9.59 24.76
CA ASN A 112 -9.94 9.82 25.37
C ASN A 112 -9.85 10.75 26.60
N LYS A 113 -8.77 10.63 27.39
CA LYS A 113 -8.57 11.51 28.54
C LYS A 113 -8.26 12.94 28.13
N LEU A 114 -7.44 13.15 27.10
CA LEU A 114 -7.13 14.49 26.58
C LEU A 114 -8.37 15.16 25.99
N ASP A 115 -9.22 14.40 25.30
CA ASP A 115 -10.49 14.92 24.77
C ASP A 115 -11.45 15.34 25.86
N SER A 116 -11.56 14.54 26.95
CA SER A 116 -12.37 14.92 28.12
C SER A 116 -11.90 16.22 28.79
N LEU A 117 -10.65 16.64 28.53
CA LEU A 117 -10.05 17.87 29.03
C LEU A 117 -10.03 18.99 27.98
N ASN A 118 -10.63 18.77 26.79
CA ASN A 118 -10.60 19.68 25.65
C ASN A 118 -9.16 19.99 25.17
N ARG A 119 -8.29 18.96 25.15
CA ARG A 119 -6.86 19.01 24.78
C ARG A 119 -6.50 18.05 23.65
N GLY A 120 -7.46 17.80 22.75
CA GLY A 120 -7.31 16.90 21.61
C GLY A 120 -6.30 17.37 20.55
N ASP A 121 -5.81 18.62 20.65
CA ASP A 121 -4.73 19.18 19.79
C ASP A 121 -3.46 18.31 19.79
N ARG A 122 -3.30 17.45 20.80
CA ARG A 122 -2.13 16.59 21.01
C ARG A 122 -2.36 15.12 20.64
N ASN A 123 -3.58 14.72 20.27
CA ASN A 123 -3.91 13.31 20.03
C ASN A 123 -3.13 12.70 18.86
N SER A 124 -2.85 13.51 17.84
CA SER A 124 -2.21 13.06 16.59
C SER A 124 -0.90 12.29 16.78
N MET A 125 -0.09 12.62 17.80
CA MET A 125 1.16 11.89 18.07
C MET A 125 0.91 10.50 18.67
N PHE A 126 -0.12 10.35 19.49
CA PHE A 126 -0.50 9.09 20.12
C PHE A 126 -1.17 8.16 19.10
N LEU A 127 -2.07 8.70 18.27
CA LEU A 127 -2.72 7.93 17.22
C LEU A 127 -1.71 7.43 16.17
N ARG A 128 -0.73 8.25 15.77
CA ARG A 128 0.38 7.80 14.89
C ARG A 128 1.24 6.73 15.54
N ALA A 129 1.62 6.90 16.81
CA ALA A 129 2.41 5.90 17.53
C ALA A 129 1.66 4.57 17.69
N LEU A 130 0.33 4.62 17.82
CA LEU A 130 -0.51 3.44 17.85
C LEU A 130 -0.59 2.77 16.47
N ALA A 131 -0.80 3.56 15.42
CA ALA A 131 -0.86 3.07 14.03
C ALA A 131 0.35 2.22 13.65
N ASP A 132 1.56 2.64 14.04
CA ASP A 132 2.81 1.91 13.75
C ASP A 132 2.90 0.55 14.46
N ARG A 133 2.01 0.25 15.42
CA ARG A 133 2.01 -0.97 16.24
C ARG A 133 0.83 -1.90 15.96
N LEU A 134 -0.25 -1.38 15.39
CA LEU A 134 -1.44 -2.18 15.11
C LEU A 134 -1.18 -3.14 13.94
N THR A 135 -1.61 -4.38 14.12
CA THR A 135 -1.56 -5.41 13.07
C THR A 135 -2.92 -6.07 12.82
N ASP A 136 -3.87 -5.90 13.75
CA ASP A 136 -5.25 -6.39 13.60
C ASP A 136 -6.05 -5.41 12.71
N PRO A 137 -6.56 -5.85 11.54
CA PRO A 137 -7.35 -5.01 10.65
C PRO A 137 -8.58 -4.39 11.32
N ALA A 138 -9.18 -5.06 12.31
CA ALA A 138 -10.33 -4.53 13.03
C ALA A 138 -9.94 -3.35 13.94
N GLU A 139 -8.78 -3.41 14.59
CA GLU A 139 -8.27 -2.30 15.41
C GLU A 139 -7.81 -1.12 14.55
N ILE A 140 -7.25 -1.39 13.35
CA ILE A 140 -6.92 -0.35 12.38
C ILE A 140 -8.19 0.35 11.88
N ALA A 141 -9.26 -0.41 11.60
CA ALA A 141 -10.55 0.16 11.21
C ALA A 141 -11.12 1.08 12.30
N LEU A 142 -11.09 0.64 13.56
CA LEU A 142 -11.48 1.47 14.71
C LEU A 142 -10.64 2.75 14.83
N LEU A 143 -9.33 2.66 14.58
CA LEU A 143 -8.45 3.84 14.58
C LEU A 143 -8.78 4.81 13.45
N CYS A 144 -9.13 4.29 12.26
CA CYS A 144 -9.59 5.11 11.14
C CYS A 144 -10.91 5.83 11.47
N GLU A 145 -11.91 5.12 12.02
CA GLU A 145 -13.19 5.70 12.45
C GLU A 145 -12.95 6.86 13.44
N MET A 146 -12.12 6.63 14.45
CA MET A 146 -11.76 7.66 15.45
C MET A 146 -11.05 8.86 14.81
N ALA A 147 -10.11 8.62 13.89
CA ALA A 147 -9.40 9.70 13.20
C ALA A 147 -10.32 10.52 12.29
N GLU A 148 -11.35 9.91 11.69
CA GLU A 148 -12.35 10.62 10.87
C GLU A 148 -13.26 11.52 11.71
N GLU A 149 -13.69 11.06 12.89
CA GLU A 149 -14.49 11.86 13.84
C GLU A 149 -13.75 13.14 14.29
N GLU A 150 -12.42 13.07 14.45
CA GLU A 150 -11.56 14.23 14.76
C GLU A 150 -11.31 15.14 13.53
N GLY A 151 -11.89 14.83 12.36
CA GLY A 151 -11.70 15.56 11.10
C GLY A 151 -10.42 15.17 10.33
N GLY A 152 -9.67 14.17 10.82
CA GLY A 152 -8.38 13.70 10.33
C GLY A 152 -8.41 12.78 9.10
N HIS A 153 -9.24 13.07 8.10
CA HIS A 153 -9.42 12.24 6.89
C HIS A 153 -8.10 11.88 6.17
N ALA A 154 -7.14 12.80 6.13
CA ALA A 154 -5.82 12.54 5.52
C ALA A 154 -5.02 11.49 6.29
N PHE A 155 -5.17 11.46 7.62
CA PHE A 155 -4.52 10.46 8.48
C PHE A 155 -5.22 9.11 8.35
N ALA A 156 -6.56 9.06 8.39
CA ALA A 156 -7.33 7.83 8.14
C ALA A 156 -6.98 7.20 6.77
N LEU A 157 -6.85 8.01 5.71
CA LEU A 157 -6.40 7.53 4.40
C LEU A 157 -4.98 6.93 4.44
N GLN A 158 -4.07 7.54 5.19
CA GLN A 158 -2.71 7.03 5.35
C GLN A 158 -2.72 5.67 6.07
N LEU A 159 -3.53 5.52 7.13
CA LEU A 159 -3.70 4.27 7.85
C LEU A 159 -4.26 3.17 6.94
N GLY A 160 -5.34 3.45 6.21
CA GLY A 160 -5.93 2.51 5.28
C GLY A 160 -4.95 2.03 4.20
N LYS A 161 -4.07 2.92 3.71
CA LYS A 161 -3.02 2.56 2.75
C LYS A 161 -1.91 1.69 3.34
N GLN A 162 -1.60 1.82 4.63
CA GLN A 162 -0.63 0.97 5.31
C GLN A 162 -1.18 -0.43 5.59
N ALA A 163 -2.50 -0.54 5.79
CA ALA A 163 -3.19 -1.80 6.06
C ALA A 163 -3.54 -2.61 4.79
N SER A 164 -3.45 -1.99 3.61
CA SER A 164 -3.78 -2.59 2.29
C SER A 164 -2.56 -3.24 1.63
#